data_AF-A0A7V9HWA7-F1
#
_entry.id   AF-A0A7V9HWA7-F1
#
_cell.length_a   1.000
_cell.length_b   1.000
_cell.length_c   1.000
_cell.angle_alpha   90.00
_cell.angle_beta   90.00
_cell.angle_gamma   90.00
#
_symmetry.space_group_name_H-M   'P 1'
#
loop_
_entity.id
_entity.type
_entity.pdbx_description
1 polymer ?
#
loop_
_entity_poly.entity_id
_entity_poly.type
_entity_poly.pdbx_seq_one_letter_code
_entity_poly.pdbx_strand_id
1 'polypeptide(L)'
;MSVEYNDGSATKAEEHRRLEDERWRQQQAVLRRAAADVAHRRAESTAATNTDRKKIGRDDSFDLIIRSLDDPSPEVRNVAVRAFYDLNPDLAASFFNNALLQGSPEERRNIGAALVGSGLADNAIDTLTGESQENAYSAFSLLFLVAKAGEVEPLMRVIEDHPNIQLRLAVIKLLALSGEPKIATAFYGLAQRSSLPSEIRSAVREAIFQISRETR
;
A
#
# COMPACT_ATOMS: atom_id res chain seq x y z
N MET A 1 -47.67 -16.38 24.97
CA MET A 1 -47.65 -15.47 23.81
C MET A 1 -46.20 -15.20 23.52
N SER A 2 -45.57 -16.06 22.72
CA SER A 2 -44.13 -16.04 22.45
C SER A 2 -43.90 -15.28 21.15
N VAL A 3 -43.09 -14.23 21.22
CA VAL A 3 -42.63 -13.49 20.04
C VAL A 3 -41.25 -14.05 19.68
N GLU A 4 -41.23 -15.03 18.78
CA GLU A 4 -40.03 -15.36 18.00
C GLU A 4 -39.93 -14.38 16.84
N TYR A 5 -39.02 -13.41 16.96
CA TYR A 5 -38.59 -12.58 15.83
C TYR A 5 -37.18 -12.07 16.16
N ASN A 6 -36.13 -12.80 15.75
CA ASN A 6 -34.85 -12.20 15.32
C ASN A 6 -33.84 -13.24 14.75
N ASP A 7 -34.21 -14.04 13.75
CA ASP A 7 -33.25 -14.96 13.07
C ASP A 7 -32.85 -14.49 11.65
N GLY A 8 -33.63 -13.56 11.06
CA GLY A 8 -33.41 -13.10 9.68
C GLY A 8 -32.39 -11.98 9.50
N SER A 9 -31.91 -11.35 10.57
CA SER A 9 -30.96 -10.22 10.51
C SER A 9 -29.50 -10.67 10.55
N ALA A 10 -29.20 -11.69 11.36
CA ALA A 10 -27.87 -12.28 11.47
C ALA A 10 -27.47 -13.03 10.19
N THR A 11 -28.41 -13.76 9.59
CA THR A 11 -28.22 -14.52 8.35
C THR A 11 -27.89 -13.63 7.15
N LYS A 12 -28.59 -12.51 6.96
CA LYS A 12 -28.30 -11.54 5.89
C LYS A 12 -26.94 -10.85 6.05
N ALA A 13 -26.54 -10.55 7.28
CA ALA A 13 -25.23 -9.97 7.56
C ALA A 13 -24.08 -10.97 7.34
N GLU A 14 -24.32 -12.26 7.56
CA GLU A 14 -23.37 -13.33 7.22
C GLU A 14 -23.27 -13.56 5.70
N GLU A 15 -24.39 -13.52 4.99
CA GLU A 15 -24.41 -13.63 3.52
C GLU A 15 -23.71 -12.46 2.84
N HIS A 16 -23.93 -11.22 3.31
CA HIS A 16 -23.21 -10.05 2.80
C HIS A 16 -21.69 -10.17 3.00
N ARG A 17 -21.26 -10.55 4.21
CA ARG A 17 -19.84 -10.80 4.51
C ARG A 17 -19.25 -11.87 3.60
N ARG A 18 -19.97 -12.97 3.35
CA ARG A 18 -19.50 -14.04 2.44
C ARG A 18 -19.38 -13.55 0.99
N LEU A 19 -20.32 -12.76 0.50
CA LEU A 19 -20.28 -12.20 -0.85
C LEU A 19 -19.14 -11.18 -1.01
N GLU A 20 -18.91 -10.34 0.01
CA GLU A 20 -17.75 -9.43 0.07
C GLU A 20 -16.43 -10.20 0.12
N ASP A 21 -16.36 -11.29 0.89
CA ASP A 21 -15.18 -12.16 0.98
C ASP A 21 -14.87 -12.84 -0.36
N GLU A 22 -15.90 -13.32 -1.06
CA GLU A 22 -15.78 -13.93 -2.40
C GLU A 22 -15.29 -12.88 -3.42
N ARG A 23 -15.89 -11.67 -3.40
CA ARG A 23 -15.48 -10.54 -4.25
C ARG A 23 -14.04 -10.14 -3.97
N TRP A 24 -13.65 -10.09 -2.70
CA TRP A 24 -12.29 -9.75 -2.28
C TRP A 24 -11.26 -10.83 -2.67
N ARG A 25 -11.60 -12.11 -2.57
CA ARG A 25 -10.76 -13.21 -3.06
C ARG A 25 -10.52 -13.12 -4.56
N GLN A 26 -11.58 -12.81 -5.32
CA GLN A 26 -11.47 -12.57 -6.76
C GLN A 26 -10.58 -11.36 -7.05
N GLN A 27 -10.73 -10.26 -6.29
CA GLN A 27 -9.86 -9.09 -6.39
C GLN A 27 -8.39 -9.42 -6.09
N GLN A 28 -8.10 -10.21 -5.05
CA GLN A 28 -6.75 -10.67 -4.73
C GLN A 28 -6.13 -11.53 -5.85
N ALA A 29 -6.93 -12.33 -6.56
CA ALA A 29 -6.46 -13.11 -7.71
C ALA A 29 -6.16 -12.21 -8.92
N VAL A 30 -7.04 -11.23 -9.19
CA VAL A 30 -6.84 -10.21 -10.23
C VAL A 30 -5.57 -9.41 -9.95
N LEU A 31 -5.35 -9.01 -8.70
CA LEU A 31 -4.16 -8.30 -8.24
C LEU A 31 -2.87 -9.08 -8.49
N ARG A 32 -2.86 -10.39 -8.19
CA ARG A 32 -1.69 -11.24 -8.46
C ARG A 32 -1.40 -11.36 -9.96
N ARG A 33 -2.44 -11.44 -10.78
CA ARG A 33 -2.29 -11.48 -12.25
C ARG A 33 -1.78 -10.14 -12.79
N ALA A 34 -2.40 -9.03 -12.39
CA ALA A 34 -1.95 -7.69 -12.75
C ALA A 34 -0.51 -7.43 -12.29
N ALA A 35 -0.14 -7.90 -11.09
CA ALA A 35 1.24 -7.83 -10.60
C ALA A 35 2.21 -8.58 -11.49
N ALA A 36 1.85 -9.77 -11.97
CA ALA A 36 2.68 -10.55 -12.89
C ALA A 36 2.79 -9.84 -14.25
N ASP A 37 1.70 -9.31 -14.77
CA ASP A 37 1.67 -8.60 -16.06
C ASP A 37 2.47 -7.28 -16.00
N VAL A 38 2.41 -6.56 -14.89
CA VAL A 38 3.21 -5.33 -14.67
C VAL A 38 4.67 -5.67 -14.38
N ALA A 39 4.98 -6.74 -13.64
CA ALA A 39 6.36 -7.20 -13.48
C ALA A 39 6.98 -7.59 -14.84
N HIS A 40 6.20 -8.21 -15.72
CA HIS A 40 6.61 -8.49 -17.08
C HIS A 40 6.84 -7.21 -17.90
N ARG A 41 5.88 -6.28 -17.89
CA ARG A 41 6.03 -4.96 -18.53
C ARG A 41 7.18 -4.12 -17.94
N ARG A 42 7.49 -4.26 -16.65
CA ARG A 42 8.65 -3.60 -16.00
C ARG A 42 9.97 -4.22 -16.42
N ALA A 43 10.03 -5.53 -16.64
CA ALA A 43 11.23 -6.16 -17.19
C ALA A 43 11.49 -5.68 -18.64
N GLU A 44 10.43 -5.48 -19.42
CA GLU A 44 10.51 -4.88 -20.76
C GLU A 44 10.80 -3.37 -20.71
N SER A 45 10.20 -2.65 -19.76
CA SER A 45 10.35 -1.20 -19.61
C SER A 45 11.69 -0.80 -18.99
N THR A 46 12.32 -1.61 -18.14
CA THR A 46 13.69 -1.32 -17.65
C THR A 46 14.74 -1.45 -18.77
N ALA A 47 14.51 -2.30 -19.76
CA ALA A 47 15.30 -2.30 -21.01
C ALA A 47 15.00 -1.07 -21.88
N ALA A 48 13.75 -0.59 -21.87
CA ALA A 48 13.33 0.63 -22.57
C ALA A 48 13.74 1.93 -21.87
N THR A 49 13.84 2.03 -20.54
CA THR A 49 14.17 3.26 -19.79
C THR A 49 15.60 3.74 -20.05
N ASN A 50 16.55 2.83 -20.31
CA ASN A 50 17.88 3.22 -20.81
C ASN A 50 17.82 3.89 -22.20
N THR A 51 16.78 3.57 -22.98
CA THR A 51 16.52 4.08 -24.33
C THR A 51 15.61 5.32 -24.30
N ASP A 52 14.65 5.37 -23.38
CA ASP A 52 13.68 6.46 -23.21
C ASP A 52 14.24 7.63 -22.41
N ARG A 53 15.21 7.42 -21.49
CA ARG A 53 15.98 8.51 -20.89
C ARG A 53 16.77 9.32 -21.94
N LYS A 54 17.02 8.75 -23.12
CA LYS A 54 17.57 9.45 -24.28
C LYS A 54 16.51 10.11 -25.18
N LYS A 55 15.22 9.71 -25.09
CA LYS A 55 14.11 10.29 -25.87
C LYS A 55 13.31 11.34 -25.10
N ILE A 56 13.26 11.28 -23.77
CA ILE A 56 12.80 12.36 -22.89
C ILE A 56 13.93 13.38 -22.78
N GLY A 57 14.41 13.86 -23.93
CA GLY A 57 15.16 15.09 -24.03
C GLY A 57 14.18 16.14 -24.49
N ARG A 58 13.99 17.20 -23.69
CA ARG A 58 13.23 18.43 -23.98
C ARG A 58 11.80 18.51 -23.39
N ASP A 59 11.60 18.13 -22.13
CA ASP A 59 10.52 18.70 -21.33
C ASP A 59 11.12 19.23 -20.02
N ASP A 60 11.39 20.53 -19.97
CA ASP A 60 11.97 21.21 -18.80
C ASP A 60 11.16 20.95 -17.52
N SER A 61 9.87 20.64 -17.66
CA SER A 61 8.95 20.29 -16.57
C SER A 61 9.35 18.99 -15.87
N PHE A 62 9.81 17.98 -16.62
CA PHE A 62 10.22 16.69 -16.03
C PHE A 62 11.50 16.85 -15.20
N ASP A 63 12.50 17.53 -15.76
CA ASP A 63 13.76 17.79 -15.06
C ASP A 63 13.56 18.67 -13.81
N LEU A 64 12.63 19.61 -13.87
CA LEU A 64 12.22 20.41 -12.72
C LEU A 64 11.55 19.53 -11.65
N ILE A 65 10.61 18.66 -12.01
CA ILE A 65 9.96 17.73 -11.09
C ILE A 65 11.00 16.86 -10.38
N ILE A 66 11.94 16.26 -11.12
CA ILE A 66 12.97 15.39 -10.54
C ILE A 66 13.87 16.17 -9.58
N ARG A 67 14.28 17.40 -9.90
CA ARG A 67 15.06 18.24 -8.98
C ARG A 67 14.29 18.64 -7.74
N SER A 68 12.99 18.89 -7.87
CA SER A 68 12.12 19.26 -6.74
C SER A 68 11.86 18.10 -5.76
N LEU A 69 12.18 16.85 -6.12
CA LEU A 69 12.11 15.72 -5.18
C LEU A 69 13.16 15.81 -4.06
N ASP A 70 14.27 16.51 -4.32
CA ASP A 70 15.37 16.73 -3.36
C ASP A 70 15.32 18.14 -2.73
N ASP A 71 14.22 18.88 -2.92
CA ASP A 71 14.06 20.22 -2.37
C ASP A 71 14.08 20.19 -0.84
N PRO A 72 14.72 21.16 -0.16
CA PRO A 72 14.72 21.21 1.31
C PRO A 72 13.30 21.37 1.91
N SER A 73 12.37 22.02 1.23
CA SER A 73 10.98 22.18 1.68
C SER A 73 10.19 20.86 1.52
N PRO A 74 9.60 20.32 2.60
CA PRO A 74 8.71 19.17 2.52
C PRO A 74 7.52 19.40 1.59
N GLU A 75 6.96 20.61 1.57
CA GLU A 75 5.81 20.97 0.75
C GLU A 75 6.14 20.87 -0.74
N VAL A 76 7.32 21.34 -1.15
CA VAL A 76 7.79 21.23 -2.53
C VAL A 76 8.00 19.77 -2.93
N ARG A 77 8.61 18.96 -2.05
CA ARG A 77 8.78 17.51 -2.30
C ARG A 77 7.44 16.79 -2.45
N ASN A 78 6.46 17.12 -1.62
CA ASN A 78 5.12 16.52 -1.68
C ASN A 78 4.45 16.80 -3.04
N VAL A 79 4.52 18.04 -3.51
CA VAL A 79 3.98 18.43 -4.82
C VAL A 79 4.75 17.74 -5.94
N ALA A 80 6.09 17.65 -5.84
CA ALA A 80 6.92 16.99 -6.84
C ALA A 80 6.61 15.49 -6.94
N VAL A 81 6.49 14.78 -5.81
CA VAL A 81 6.09 13.37 -5.77
C VAL A 81 4.72 13.19 -6.41
N ARG A 82 3.76 14.07 -6.11
CA ARG A 82 2.43 14.03 -6.71
C ARG A 82 2.48 14.23 -8.22
N ALA A 83 3.11 15.31 -8.66
CA ALA A 83 3.24 15.67 -10.07
C ALA A 83 3.95 14.57 -10.86
N PHE A 84 4.99 13.96 -10.29
CA PHE A 84 5.70 12.86 -10.95
C PHE A 84 4.80 11.63 -11.10
N TYR A 85 4.06 11.27 -10.06
CA TYR A 85 3.15 10.14 -10.09
C TYR A 85 2.00 10.36 -11.10
N ASP A 86 1.40 11.55 -11.10
CA ASP A 86 0.31 11.89 -12.02
C ASP A 86 0.79 11.92 -13.49
N LEU A 87 2.05 12.31 -13.73
CA LEU A 87 2.65 12.30 -15.07
C LEU A 87 2.90 10.88 -15.58
N ASN A 88 3.48 10.01 -14.75
CA ASN A 88 3.75 8.62 -15.10
C ASN A 88 3.83 7.72 -13.86
N PRO A 89 2.71 7.04 -13.48
CA PRO A 89 2.66 6.21 -12.28
C PRO A 89 3.66 5.07 -12.26
N ASP A 90 3.89 4.41 -13.41
CA ASP A 90 4.79 3.26 -13.51
C ASP A 90 6.26 3.65 -13.36
N LEU A 91 6.65 4.77 -13.99
CA LEU A 91 7.99 5.33 -13.88
C LEU A 91 8.23 5.86 -12.46
N ALA A 92 7.26 6.58 -11.89
CA ALA A 92 7.33 7.10 -10.54
C ALA A 92 7.49 5.97 -9.51
N ALA A 93 6.65 4.93 -9.58
CA ALA A 93 6.74 3.77 -8.70
C ALA A 93 8.12 3.07 -8.79
N SER A 94 8.68 2.96 -10.00
CA SER A 94 10.00 2.37 -10.20
C SER A 94 11.12 3.25 -9.63
N PHE A 95 11.02 4.56 -9.82
CA PHE A 95 11.95 5.53 -9.24
C PHE A 95 11.92 5.50 -7.71
N PHE A 96 10.73 5.58 -7.10
CA PHE A 96 10.58 5.53 -5.65
C PHE A 96 11.12 4.22 -5.08
N ASN A 97 10.82 3.07 -5.70
CA ASN A 97 11.37 1.79 -5.27
C ASN A 97 12.91 1.78 -5.30
N ASN A 98 13.52 2.31 -6.36
CA ASN A 98 14.98 2.39 -6.46
C ASN A 98 15.57 3.31 -5.40
N ALA A 99 14.95 4.46 -5.16
CA ALA A 99 15.40 5.40 -4.14
C ALA A 99 15.27 4.81 -2.72
N LEU A 100 14.23 4.01 -2.46
CA LEU A 100 14.08 3.30 -1.19
C LEU A 100 15.13 2.19 -1.01
N LEU A 101 15.57 1.55 -2.09
CA LEU A 101 16.56 0.47 -2.06
C LEU A 101 18.00 1.00 -1.98
N GLN A 102 18.33 1.99 -2.79
CA GLN A 102 19.70 2.45 -3.03
C GLN A 102 20.01 3.82 -2.40
N GLY A 103 18.99 4.58 -2.00
CA GLY A 103 19.17 5.89 -1.38
C GLY A 103 19.77 5.79 0.02
N SER A 104 20.34 6.90 0.48
CA SER A 104 20.76 7.14 1.85
C SER A 104 19.57 7.08 2.83
N PRO A 105 19.81 6.88 4.14
CA PRO A 105 18.73 6.87 5.13
C PRO A 105 17.88 8.15 5.14
N GLU A 106 18.48 9.30 4.78
CA GLU A 106 17.78 10.58 4.69
C GLU A 106 16.89 10.64 3.44
N GLU A 107 17.40 10.27 2.26
CA GLU A 107 16.62 10.21 1.02
C GLU A 107 15.42 9.26 1.15
N ARG A 108 15.61 8.10 1.80
CA ARG A 108 14.52 7.14 2.07
C ARG A 108 13.41 7.77 2.90
N ARG A 109 13.77 8.50 3.96
CA ARG A 109 12.81 9.20 4.83
C ARG A 109 12.12 10.34 4.09
N ASN A 110 12.86 11.12 3.30
CA ASN A 110 12.30 12.24 2.55
C ASN A 110 11.27 11.76 1.52
N ILE A 111 11.58 10.68 0.80
CA ILE A 111 10.66 10.08 -0.17
C ILE A 111 9.46 9.44 0.54
N GLY A 112 9.68 8.71 1.64
CA GLY A 112 8.59 8.17 2.46
C GLY A 112 7.62 9.24 2.94
N ALA A 113 8.15 10.27 3.59
CA ALA A 113 7.39 11.41 4.08
C ALA A 113 6.64 12.11 2.94
N ALA A 114 7.26 12.24 1.76
CA ALA A 114 6.62 12.87 0.61
C ALA A 114 5.52 12.00 -0.04
N LEU A 115 5.67 10.67 -0.04
CA LEU A 115 4.60 9.75 -0.48
C LEU A 115 3.34 9.86 0.41
N VAL A 116 3.53 10.07 1.72
CA VAL A 116 2.42 10.32 2.65
C VAL A 116 1.90 11.74 2.48
N GLY A 117 2.78 12.75 2.53
CA GLY A 117 2.43 14.18 2.50
C GLY A 117 1.84 14.66 1.17
N SER A 118 2.04 13.92 0.08
CA SER A 118 1.41 14.18 -1.23
C SER A 118 -0.05 13.72 -1.31
N GLY A 119 -0.57 13.01 -0.30
CA GLY A 119 -1.90 12.39 -0.32
C GLY A 119 -2.01 11.17 -1.23
N LEU A 120 -0.91 10.72 -1.84
CA LEU A 120 -0.90 9.51 -2.66
C LEU A 120 -1.25 8.26 -1.82
N ALA A 121 -0.74 8.16 -0.60
CA ALA A 121 -1.07 7.07 0.30
C ALA A 121 -2.58 6.99 0.62
N ASP A 122 -3.20 8.14 0.93
CA ASP A 122 -4.64 8.21 1.23
C ASP A 122 -5.47 7.85 -0.01
N ASN A 123 -5.12 8.39 -1.17
CA ASN A 123 -5.76 8.03 -2.44
C ASN A 123 -5.65 6.52 -2.75
N ALA A 124 -4.52 5.90 -2.42
CA ALA A 124 -4.34 4.47 -2.60
C ALA A 124 -5.23 3.66 -1.64
N ILE A 125 -5.38 4.08 -0.38
CA ILE A 125 -6.31 3.46 0.57
C ILE A 125 -7.74 3.55 0.03
N ASP A 126 -8.17 4.74 -0.40
CA ASP A 126 -9.51 4.97 -0.96
C ASP A 126 -9.74 4.09 -2.21
N THR A 127 -8.75 4.00 -3.09
CA THR A 127 -8.82 3.18 -4.31
C THR A 127 -9.05 1.70 -3.99
N LEU A 128 -8.47 1.17 -2.91
CA LEU A 128 -8.68 -0.22 -2.49
C LEU A 128 -10.09 -0.49 -1.94
N THR A 129 -10.81 0.56 -1.52
CA THR A 129 -12.19 0.45 -1.05
C THR A 129 -13.23 0.67 -2.15
N GLY A 130 -12.82 1.27 -3.27
CA GLY A 130 -13.67 1.56 -4.42
C GLY A 130 -14.04 0.32 -5.25
N GLU A 131 -15.04 0.47 -6.11
CA GLU A 131 -15.55 -0.64 -6.94
C GLU A 131 -14.65 -0.98 -8.15
N SER A 132 -13.75 -0.08 -8.53
CA SER A 132 -12.87 -0.26 -9.70
C SER A 132 -11.67 -1.14 -9.38
N GLN A 133 -11.67 -2.33 -9.99
CA GLN A 133 -10.58 -3.30 -9.89
C GLN A 133 -9.31 -2.89 -10.65
N GLU A 134 -9.43 -1.94 -11.57
CA GLU A 134 -8.39 -1.63 -12.57
C GLU A 134 -7.14 -0.98 -11.94
N ASN A 135 -7.30 -0.31 -10.78
CA ASN A 135 -6.23 0.46 -10.13
C ASN A 135 -5.75 -0.14 -8.80
N ALA A 136 -6.31 -1.28 -8.38
CA ALA A 136 -6.01 -1.85 -7.08
C ALA A 136 -4.53 -2.28 -6.95
N TYR A 137 -3.89 -2.72 -8.04
CA TYR A 137 -2.47 -3.11 -8.01
C TYR A 137 -1.55 -1.91 -7.79
N SER A 138 -1.82 -0.81 -8.49
CA SER A 138 -1.06 0.44 -8.35
C SER A 138 -1.21 1.00 -6.95
N ALA A 139 -2.41 0.95 -6.39
CA ALA A 139 -2.67 1.32 -5.00
C ALA A 139 -1.90 0.43 -4.01
N PHE A 140 -1.99 -0.91 -4.14
CA PHE A 140 -1.22 -1.83 -3.30
C PHE A 140 0.30 -1.62 -3.41
N SER A 141 0.80 -1.40 -4.62
CA SER A 141 2.22 -1.14 -4.87
C SER A 141 2.68 0.14 -4.18
N LEU A 142 1.86 1.19 -4.24
CA LEU A 142 2.14 2.46 -3.60
C LEU A 142 2.14 2.35 -2.06
N LEU A 143 1.14 1.67 -1.49
CA LEU A 143 1.12 1.41 -0.04
C LEU A 143 2.29 0.54 0.42
N PHE A 144 2.74 -0.39 -0.43
CA PHE A 144 3.93 -1.18 -0.15
C PHE A 144 5.21 -0.33 -0.16
N LEU A 145 5.31 0.67 -1.03
CA LEU A 145 6.41 1.63 -1.04
C LEU A 145 6.39 2.51 0.21
N VAL A 146 5.21 2.97 0.64
CA VAL A 146 5.03 3.71 1.90
C VAL A 146 5.49 2.86 3.09
N ALA A 147 5.07 1.59 3.16
CA ALA A 147 5.52 0.65 4.17
C ALA A 147 7.05 0.48 4.16
N LYS A 148 7.65 0.23 2.98
CA LYS A 148 9.10 0.09 2.81
C LYS A 148 9.91 1.35 3.13
N ALA A 149 9.28 2.52 3.09
CA ALA A 149 9.91 3.76 3.52
C ALA A 149 9.97 3.90 5.05
N GLY A 150 9.36 2.96 5.78
CA GLY A 150 9.22 3.01 7.23
C GLY A 150 8.04 3.85 7.71
N GLU A 151 7.21 4.35 6.79
CA GLU A 151 5.99 5.10 7.07
C GLU A 151 4.84 4.15 7.40
N VAL A 152 4.93 3.54 8.58
CA VAL A 152 3.98 2.52 9.03
C VAL A 152 2.69 3.12 9.61
N GLU A 153 2.76 4.34 10.14
CA GLU A 153 1.69 4.96 10.92
C GLU A 153 0.36 5.11 10.15
N PRO A 154 0.33 5.59 8.88
CA PRO A 154 -0.92 5.65 8.12
C PRO A 154 -1.57 4.27 7.93
N LEU A 155 -0.74 3.24 7.69
CA LEU A 155 -1.19 1.87 7.49
C LEU A 155 -1.69 1.23 8.80
N MET A 156 -1.07 1.58 9.93
CA MET A 156 -1.53 1.16 11.27
C MET A 156 -2.92 1.70 11.58
N ARG A 157 -3.20 2.97 11.26
CA ARG A 157 -4.53 3.57 11.42
C ARG A 157 -5.59 2.85 10.59
N VAL A 158 -5.25 2.46 9.36
CA VAL A 158 -6.16 1.63 8.54
C VAL A 158 -6.47 0.31 9.25
N ILE A 159 -5.47 -0.35 9.83
CA ILE A 159 -5.68 -1.60 10.59
C ILE A 159 -6.53 -1.38 11.84
N GLU A 160 -6.47 -0.23 12.49
CA GLU A 160 -7.19 0.05 13.73
C GLU A 160 -8.66 0.41 13.46
N ASP A 161 -8.88 1.38 12.58
CA ASP A 161 -10.13 2.15 12.53
C ASP A 161 -10.99 1.89 11.30
N HIS A 162 -10.43 1.26 10.25
CA HIS A 162 -11.16 1.13 9.00
C HIS A 162 -12.36 0.16 9.13
N PRO A 163 -13.55 0.50 8.58
CA PRO A 163 -14.72 -0.37 8.71
C PRO A 163 -14.59 -1.70 7.94
N ASN A 164 -13.87 -1.69 6.81
CA ASN A 164 -13.67 -2.87 5.97
C ASN A 164 -12.61 -3.83 6.57
N ILE A 165 -13.05 -4.98 7.08
CA ILE A 165 -12.18 -6.03 7.65
C ILE A 165 -11.19 -6.60 6.63
N GLN A 166 -11.60 -6.76 5.37
CA GLN A 166 -10.74 -7.34 4.34
C GLN A 166 -9.57 -6.40 3.98
N LEU A 167 -9.82 -5.10 3.92
CA LEU A 167 -8.76 -4.11 3.76
C LEU A 167 -7.77 -4.17 4.92
N ARG A 168 -8.26 -4.22 6.17
CA ARG A 168 -7.42 -4.36 7.37
C ARG A 168 -6.52 -5.59 7.29
N LEU A 169 -7.09 -6.74 6.91
CA LEU A 169 -6.35 -7.99 6.74
C LEU A 169 -5.30 -7.89 5.63
N ALA A 170 -5.61 -7.21 4.53
CA ALA A 170 -4.66 -7.02 3.43
C ALA A 170 -3.51 -6.08 3.82
N VAL A 171 -3.79 -5.01 4.55
CA VAL A 171 -2.75 -4.10 5.08
C VAL A 171 -1.85 -4.83 6.08
N ILE A 172 -2.40 -5.70 6.94
CA ILE A 172 -1.59 -6.55 7.83
C ILE A 172 -0.60 -7.42 7.03
N LYS A 173 -1.10 -8.11 5.98
CA LYS A 173 -0.25 -8.95 5.13
C LYS A 173 0.80 -8.13 4.38
N LEU A 174 0.42 -6.97 3.85
CA LEU A 174 1.31 -6.05 3.15
C LEU A 174 2.45 -5.60 4.07
N LEU A 175 2.13 -5.17 5.29
CA LEU A 175 3.10 -4.76 6.29
C LEU A 175 4.02 -5.92 6.68
N ALA A 176 3.47 -7.12 6.91
CA ALA A 176 4.27 -8.31 7.21
C ALA A 176 5.31 -8.62 6.11
N LEU A 177 4.93 -8.46 4.84
CA LEU A 177 5.79 -8.70 3.68
C LEU A 177 6.80 -7.57 3.40
N SER A 178 6.64 -6.40 4.01
CA SER A 178 7.51 -5.25 3.73
C SER A 178 8.90 -5.40 4.35
N GLY A 179 9.05 -6.26 5.36
CA GLY A 179 10.33 -6.55 6.03
C GLY A 179 10.82 -5.44 6.97
N GLU A 180 10.01 -4.41 7.24
CA GLU A 180 10.41 -3.31 8.12
C GLU A 180 10.44 -3.72 9.61
N PRO A 181 11.58 -3.59 10.32
CA PRO A 181 11.72 -4.08 11.69
C PRO A 181 10.72 -3.47 12.68
N LYS A 182 10.31 -2.21 12.45
CA LYS A 182 9.37 -1.49 13.31
C LYS A 182 7.97 -2.12 13.31
N ILE A 183 7.62 -2.87 12.28
CA ILE A 183 6.29 -3.48 12.11
C ILE A 183 6.05 -4.55 13.16
N ALA A 184 7.06 -5.37 13.49
CA ALA A 184 6.92 -6.39 14.52
C ALA A 184 6.50 -5.78 15.85
N THR A 185 7.20 -4.72 16.29
CA THR A 185 6.87 -3.99 17.52
C THR A 185 5.47 -3.36 17.46
N ALA A 186 5.10 -2.75 16.33
CA ALA A 186 3.77 -2.18 16.14
C ALA A 186 2.67 -3.25 16.23
N PHE A 187 2.89 -4.42 15.63
CA PHE A 187 1.98 -5.56 15.69
C PHE A 187 1.85 -6.15 17.10
N TYR A 188 2.93 -6.22 17.88
CA TYR A 188 2.85 -6.62 19.29
C TYR A 188 1.94 -5.68 20.10
N GLY A 189 1.98 -4.37 19.81
CA GLY A 189 1.07 -3.40 20.42
C GLY A 189 -0.39 -3.67 20.04
N LEU A 190 -0.67 -3.89 18.75
CA LEU A 190 -2.02 -4.20 18.27
C LEU A 190 -2.57 -5.52 18.86
N ALA A 191 -1.75 -6.56 18.95
CA ALA A 191 -2.18 -7.88 19.42
C ALA A 191 -2.67 -7.87 20.90
N GLN A 192 -2.27 -6.87 21.68
CA GLN A 192 -2.67 -6.67 23.07
C GLN A 192 -3.97 -5.86 23.21
N ARG A 193 -4.44 -5.20 22.15
CA ARG A 193 -5.69 -4.42 22.18
C ARG A 193 -6.91 -5.35 22.05
N SER A 194 -7.72 -5.40 23.10
CA SER A 194 -8.95 -6.20 23.15
C SER A 194 -10.09 -5.65 22.28
N SER A 195 -10.03 -4.38 21.88
CA SER A 195 -11.04 -3.71 21.05
C SER A 195 -11.04 -4.12 19.58
N LEU A 196 -9.95 -4.70 19.07
CA LEU A 196 -9.87 -5.14 17.67
C LEU A 196 -10.69 -6.43 17.46
N PRO A 197 -11.33 -6.63 16.29
CA PRO A 197 -12.01 -7.88 15.97
C PRO A 197 -11.09 -9.11 16.10
N SER A 198 -11.66 -10.27 16.45
CA SER A 198 -10.92 -11.52 16.67
C SER A 198 -10.08 -11.95 15.48
N GLU A 199 -10.59 -11.73 14.29
CA GLU A 199 -10.01 -12.03 12.99
C GLU A 199 -8.75 -11.19 12.77
N ILE A 200 -8.84 -9.90 13.06
CA ILE A 200 -7.71 -8.95 12.98
C ILE A 200 -6.63 -9.33 13.98
N ARG A 201 -6.99 -9.62 15.24
CA ARG A 201 -6.01 -10.05 16.25
C ARG A 201 -5.30 -11.34 15.87
N SER A 202 -6.03 -12.30 15.31
CA SER A 202 -5.46 -13.57 14.84
C SER A 202 -4.49 -13.35 13.68
N ALA A 203 -4.87 -12.51 12.71
CA ALA A 203 -4.01 -12.17 11.58
C ALA A 203 -2.74 -11.42 12.00
N VAL A 204 -2.84 -10.49 12.95
CA VAL A 204 -1.67 -9.79 13.52
C VAL A 204 -0.72 -10.78 14.21
N ARG A 205 -1.24 -11.74 14.99
CA ARG A 205 -0.40 -12.77 15.64
C ARG A 205 0.32 -13.67 14.64
N GLU A 206 -0.40 -14.10 13.59
CA GLU A 206 0.20 -14.87 12.51
C GLU A 206 1.30 -14.08 11.80
N ALA A 207 1.06 -12.79 11.52
CA ALA A 207 2.05 -11.94 10.89
C ALA A 207 3.32 -11.76 11.76
N ILE A 208 3.18 -11.61 13.08
CA ILE A 208 4.31 -11.58 14.02
C ILE A 208 5.13 -12.88 13.92
N PHE A 209 4.46 -14.03 13.87
CA PHE A 209 5.12 -15.33 13.72
C PHE A 209 5.89 -15.44 12.40
N GLN A 210 5.31 -14.96 11.29
CA GLN A 210 5.97 -14.95 9.98
C GLN A 210 7.22 -14.07 9.98
N ILE A 211 7.13 -12.83 10.45
CA ILE A 211 8.28 -11.91 10.53
C ILE A 211 9.40 -12.52 11.39
N SER A 212 9.04 -13.16 12.50
CA SER A 212 9.99 -13.81 13.41
C SER A 212 10.70 -15.02 12.77
N ARG A 213 10.05 -15.71 11.84
CA ARG A 213 10.65 -16.84 11.10
C ARG A 213 11.60 -16.38 10.00
N GLU A 214 11.30 -15.27 9.34
CA GLU A 214 12.12 -14.73 8.25
C GLU A 214 13.40 -14.06 8.75
N THR A 215 13.43 -13.61 10.01
CA THR A 215 14.59 -12.97 10.64
C THR A 215 15.61 -13.99 11.20
N ARG A 216 15.35 -15.31 11.06
CA ARG A 216 16.11 -16.39 11.71
C ARG A 216 17.07 -17.11 10.77
#